data_AF-A0A2G2JYT3-F1
#
_entry.id   AF-A0A2G2JYT3-F1
#
_cell.length_a   1.000
_cell.length_b   1.000
_cell.length_c   1.000
_cell.angle_alpha   90.00
_cell.angle_beta   90.00
_cell.angle_gamma   90.00
#
_symmetry.space_group_name_H-M   'P 1'
#
loop_
_entity.id
_entity.type
_entity.pdbx_description
1 polymer ?
#
loop_
_entity_poly.entity_id
_entity_poly.type
_entity_poly.pdbx_seq_one_letter_code
_entity_poly.pdbx_strand_id
1 'polypeptide(L)'
;MSNTHDPIKQIKFLSQSLSNDKKPLSFFISAGCPLGVTMPDGEWPLIPAIKELSQKVNAELVKEGKADLRYAEFLEEIKKDLKDHENIELVLSFARSLKDVSLGGEARGFTNKELIEIEKEICSYIAKLINVELPKDITPYHKFASWIASIDRDKPIEIFTTNYDLLIEQALEETYVPYFDGFVGARNSFFDLRAIESNSIPKHWTRLWKIHGSLNWYQSKNAVHRSTGSNIQDQESHLIYPSHLKYDQSRKMPYLALIDHLTNSIKSEPAIQITSGYSFNDEHINDAILNALKANPTSIVIALLFGKLSDYPRAEEIAKRRPNISLWAFDEAIIGTKKGKWEPIDNFEKEDNIAEVVQRIETIDPEDEENKIISWNLKLGDFAKLGDYLQELVGSENEDN
;
A
#
# COMPACT_ATOMS: atom_id res chain seq x y z
N MET A 1 25.78 19.74 -15.51
CA MET A 1 24.79 20.47 -14.69
C MET A 1 23.95 19.42 -13.98
N SER A 2 23.94 19.43 -12.65
CA SER A 2 22.96 18.66 -11.89
C SER A 2 21.57 19.13 -12.30
N ASN A 3 20.71 18.20 -12.71
CA ASN A 3 19.32 18.53 -13.00
C ASN A 3 18.59 18.73 -11.66
N THR A 4 17.77 19.76 -11.54
CA THR A 4 17.04 20.08 -10.31
C THR A 4 15.55 20.29 -10.59
N HIS A 5 14.74 20.08 -9.55
CA HIS A 5 13.30 20.18 -9.60
C HIS A 5 12.81 21.09 -8.49
N ASP A 6 11.88 21.98 -8.82
CA ASP A 6 11.25 22.87 -7.83
C ASP A 6 10.15 22.13 -7.07
N PRO A 7 10.32 21.85 -5.76
CA PRO A 7 9.32 21.15 -4.97
C PRO A 7 8.03 21.96 -4.80
N ILE A 8 8.10 23.29 -4.75
CA ILE A 8 6.92 24.16 -4.57
C ILE A 8 6.01 24.10 -5.79
N LYS A 9 6.61 24.12 -6.98
CA LYS A 9 5.88 23.90 -8.23
C LYS A 9 5.18 22.53 -8.25
N GLN A 10 5.83 21.49 -7.72
CA GLN A 10 5.25 20.14 -7.70
C GLN A 10 4.07 20.03 -6.73
N ILE A 11 4.18 20.55 -5.51
CA ILE A 11 3.07 20.52 -4.55
C ILE A 11 1.90 21.38 -5.03
N LYS A 12 2.14 22.54 -5.65
CA LYS A 12 1.07 23.34 -6.28
C LYS A 12 0.34 22.56 -7.38
N PHE A 13 1.06 21.83 -8.21
CA PHE A 13 0.47 20.93 -9.21
C PHE A 13 -0.36 19.81 -8.56
N LEU A 14 0.13 19.22 -7.47
CA LEU A 14 -0.60 18.22 -6.70
C LEU A 14 -1.90 18.80 -6.13
N SER A 15 -1.85 19.95 -5.44
CA SER A 15 -3.04 20.61 -4.89
C SER A 15 -4.10 20.89 -5.95
N GLN A 16 -3.70 21.46 -7.09
CA GLN A 16 -4.62 21.72 -8.20
C GLN A 16 -5.24 20.43 -8.75
N SER A 17 -4.48 19.34 -8.77
CA SER A 17 -4.95 18.03 -9.20
C SER A 17 -5.96 17.42 -8.22
N LEU A 18 -5.70 17.57 -6.92
CA LEU A 18 -6.58 17.12 -5.83
C LEU A 18 -7.90 17.90 -5.81
N SER A 19 -7.87 19.22 -6.09
CA SER A 19 -9.08 20.06 -6.14
C SER A 19 -9.89 19.92 -7.44
N ASN A 20 -9.36 19.27 -8.49
CA ASN A 20 -10.06 19.11 -9.77
C ASN A 20 -11.09 17.98 -9.69
N ASP A 21 -12.38 18.30 -9.74
CA ASP A 21 -13.53 17.39 -9.62
C ASP A 21 -13.76 16.47 -10.83
N LYS A 22 -13.42 16.92 -12.03
CA LYS A 22 -13.75 16.26 -13.31
C LYS A 22 -12.82 15.13 -13.70
N LYS A 23 -11.57 15.19 -13.26
CA LYS A 23 -10.58 14.15 -13.59
C LYS A 23 -10.70 12.95 -12.65
N PRO A 24 -10.59 11.72 -13.14
CA PRO A 24 -10.44 10.56 -12.26
C PRO A 24 -9.21 10.72 -11.38
N LEU A 25 -9.40 10.49 -10.08
CA LEU A 25 -8.36 10.54 -9.07
C LEU A 25 -8.38 9.23 -8.30
N SER A 26 -7.23 8.57 -8.25
CA SER A 26 -7.06 7.36 -7.47
C SER A 26 -5.87 7.46 -6.52
N PHE A 27 -5.99 6.82 -5.37
CA PHE A 27 -4.90 6.61 -4.43
C PHE A 27 -4.53 5.14 -4.41
N PHE A 28 -3.25 4.84 -4.36
CA PHE A 28 -2.75 3.50 -4.12
C PHE A 28 -2.00 3.48 -2.78
N ILE A 29 -2.71 3.06 -1.73
CA ILE A 29 -2.25 3.04 -0.34
C ILE A 29 -1.73 1.63 -0.05
N SER A 30 -0.45 1.49 0.30
CA SER A 30 0.20 0.18 0.41
C SER A 30 0.86 -0.01 1.79
N ALA A 31 1.67 -1.06 1.93
CA ALA A 31 2.11 -1.60 3.22
C ALA A 31 3.03 -0.66 4.01
N GLY A 32 3.56 0.39 3.39
CA GLY A 32 4.32 1.44 4.09
C GLY A 32 3.45 2.45 4.84
N CYS A 33 2.16 2.61 4.51
CA CYS A 33 1.30 3.62 5.13
C CYS A 33 1.02 3.39 6.63
N PRO A 34 0.82 2.14 7.13
CA PRO A 34 0.67 1.89 8.56
C PRO A 34 1.88 2.35 9.40
N LEU A 35 3.08 2.39 8.83
CA LEU A 35 4.29 2.89 9.52
C LEU A 35 4.24 4.40 9.80
N GLY A 36 3.38 5.15 9.09
CA GLY A 36 3.15 6.57 9.35
C GLY A 36 2.21 6.83 10.53
N VAL A 37 1.64 5.80 11.17
CA VAL A 37 0.83 5.98 12.38
C VAL A 37 1.74 6.04 13.60
N THR A 38 1.70 7.16 14.31
CA THR A 38 2.44 7.33 15.57
C THR A 38 1.88 6.38 16.63
N MET A 39 2.76 5.55 17.19
CA MET A 39 2.45 4.66 18.31
C MET A 39 3.13 5.18 19.59
N PRO A 40 2.59 4.88 20.79
CA PRO A 40 3.19 5.31 22.05
C PRO A 40 4.66 4.87 22.18
N ASP A 41 5.47 5.67 22.89
CA ASP A 41 6.90 5.40 23.07
C ASP A 41 7.14 4.00 23.66
N GLY A 42 7.97 3.20 22.98
CA GLY A 42 8.28 1.83 23.37
C GLY A 42 7.27 0.78 22.91
N GLU A 43 6.15 1.22 22.32
CA GLU A 43 5.24 0.33 21.60
C GLU A 43 5.71 0.08 20.16
N TRP A 44 5.19 -1.00 19.59
CA TRP A 44 5.57 -1.43 18.25
C TRP A 44 4.85 -0.58 17.19
N PRO A 45 5.40 -0.41 15.97
CA PRO A 45 4.64 0.19 14.88
C PRO A 45 3.33 -0.59 14.68
N LEU A 46 2.27 0.12 14.30
CA LEU A 46 0.92 -0.43 14.21
C LEU A 46 0.89 -1.72 13.39
N ILE A 47 1.54 -1.69 12.22
CA ILE A 47 1.87 -2.89 11.43
C ILE A 47 3.36 -2.82 11.10
N PRO A 48 4.15 -3.85 11.43
CA PRO A 48 5.59 -3.86 11.20
C PRO A 48 5.94 -4.01 9.70
N ALA A 49 7.16 -3.63 9.34
CA ALA A 49 7.68 -3.89 8.01
C ALA A 49 7.77 -5.41 7.74
N ILE A 50 7.74 -5.83 6.47
CA ILE A 50 7.77 -7.26 6.06
C ILE A 50 8.91 -8.01 6.74
N LYS A 51 10.10 -7.41 6.84
CA LYS A 51 11.26 -8.02 7.48
C LYS A 51 11.01 -8.36 8.95
N GLU A 52 10.54 -7.38 9.71
CA GLU A 52 10.24 -7.50 11.15
C GLU A 52 9.07 -8.47 11.38
N LEU A 53 8.04 -8.41 10.53
CA LEU A 53 6.94 -9.37 10.52
C LEU A 53 7.45 -10.80 10.36
N SER A 54 8.34 -11.01 9.38
CA SER A 54 8.92 -12.32 9.09
C SER A 54 9.74 -12.86 10.26
N GLN A 55 10.57 -12.01 10.87
CA GLN A 55 11.34 -12.39 12.05
C GLN A 55 10.44 -12.82 13.22
N LYS A 56 9.33 -12.11 13.47
CA LYS A 56 8.39 -12.49 14.52
C LYS A 56 7.65 -13.79 14.23
N VAL A 57 7.15 -13.95 13.01
CA VAL A 57 6.48 -15.19 12.60
C VAL A 57 7.44 -16.37 12.74
N ASN A 58 8.67 -16.23 12.25
CA ASN A 58 9.68 -17.27 12.34
C ASN A 58 10.01 -17.61 13.79
N ALA A 59 10.24 -16.60 14.63
CA ALA A 59 10.57 -16.79 16.04
C ALA A 59 9.42 -17.49 16.81
N GLU A 60 8.16 -17.17 16.52
CA GLU A 60 7.02 -17.81 17.17
C GLU A 60 6.87 -19.28 16.75
N LEU A 61 6.99 -19.56 15.45
CA LEU A 61 6.75 -20.91 14.92
C LEU A 61 7.89 -21.90 15.21
N VAL A 62 9.08 -21.40 15.60
CA VAL A 62 10.22 -22.22 16.05
C VAL A 62 10.14 -22.57 17.55
N LYS A 63 9.27 -21.95 18.35
CA LYS A 63 9.18 -22.21 19.80
C LYS A 63 8.86 -23.68 20.11
N GLU A 64 9.40 -24.18 21.22
CA GLU A 64 9.28 -25.59 21.66
C GLU A 64 7.83 -26.12 21.71
N GLY A 65 6.85 -25.25 21.99
CA GLY A 65 5.43 -25.60 22.00
C GLY A 65 4.82 -25.96 20.63
N LYS A 66 5.57 -25.81 19.53
CA LYS A 66 5.17 -26.18 18.16
C LYS A 66 6.17 -27.15 17.50
N ALA A 67 6.94 -27.91 18.30
CA ALA A 67 7.96 -28.82 17.78
C ALA A 67 7.41 -29.81 16.72
N ASP A 68 6.18 -30.28 16.89
CA ASP A 68 5.49 -31.17 15.94
C ASP A 68 5.30 -30.57 14.54
N LEU A 69 5.35 -29.24 14.41
CA LEU A 69 5.23 -28.54 13.13
C LEU A 69 6.50 -28.66 12.27
N ARG A 70 7.63 -29.09 12.84
CA ARG A 70 8.95 -29.21 12.17
C ARG A 70 9.37 -27.93 11.42
N TYR A 71 8.92 -26.77 11.91
CA TYR A 71 9.09 -25.50 11.21
C TYR A 71 10.56 -25.04 11.14
N ALA A 72 11.35 -25.34 12.18
CA ALA A 72 12.78 -25.06 12.17
C ALA A 72 13.51 -25.81 11.03
N GLU A 73 13.18 -27.09 10.83
CA GLU A 73 13.71 -27.88 9.72
C GLU A 73 13.28 -27.30 8.36
N PHE A 74 12.04 -26.81 8.28
CA PHE A 74 11.51 -26.17 7.07
C PHE A 74 12.26 -24.88 6.72
N LEU A 75 12.60 -24.05 7.71
CA LEU A 75 13.42 -22.84 7.50
C LEU A 75 14.84 -23.17 7.02
N GLU A 76 15.44 -24.26 7.51
CA GLU A 76 16.75 -24.70 7.03
C GLU A 76 16.71 -25.14 5.55
N GLU A 77 15.63 -25.77 5.10
CA GLU A 77 15.43 -26.08 3.68
C GLU A 77 15.29 -24.83 2.80
N ILE A 78 14.71 -23.74 3.31
CA ILE A 78 14.63 -22.45 2.61
C ILE A 78 16.02 -21.84 2.44
N LYS A 79 16.86 -21.90 3.48
CA LYS A 79 18.23 -21.37 3.43
C LYS A 79 19.10 -22.11 2.40
N LYS A 80 18.90 -23.42 2.23
CA LYS A 80 19.58 -24.21 1.18
C LYS A 80 19.28 -23.71 -0.23
N ASP A 81 18.13 -23.09 -0.45
CA ASP A 81 17.72 -22.51 -1.74
C ASP A 81 18.18 -21.05 -1.94
N LEU A 82 19.04 -20.52 -1.04
CA LEU A 82 19.48 -19.11 -1.06
C LEU A 82 18.32 -18.10 -1.02
N LYS A 83 17.14 -18.52 -0.54
CA LYS A 83 15.99 -17.64 -0.40
C LYS A 83 16.07 -16.87 0.92
N ASP A 84 15.63 -15.61 0.87
CA ASP A 84 15.57 -14.77 2.06
C ASP A 84 14.42 -15.22 2.97
N HIS A 85 14.79 -15.88 4.08
CA HIS A 85 13.85 -16.33 5.11
C HIS A 85 13.32 -15.18 5.97
N GLU A 86 13.91 -13.97 5.85
CA GLU A 86 13.38 -12.75 6.44
C GLU A 86 12.32 -12.08 5.55
N ASN A 87 11.84 -12.78 4.52
CA ASN A 87 10.67 -12.41 3.73
C ASN A 87 9.61 -13.51 3.79
N ILE A 88 8.56 -13.28 4.58
CA ILE A 88 7.50 -14.23 4.85
C ILE A 88 6.72 -14.62 3.60
N GLU A 89 6.67 -13.75 2.59
CA GLU A 89 6.04 -14.08 1.31
C GLU A 89 6.83 -15.15 0.56
N LEU A 90 8.17 -15.10 0.61
CA LEU A 90 9.04 -16.12 0.03
C LEU A 90 8.91 -17.45 0.79
N VAL A 91 8.82 -17.39 2.13
CA VAL A 91 8.61 -18.56 2.99
C VAL A 91 7.29 -19.27 2.64
N LEU A 92 6.18 -18.52 2.55
CA LEU A 92 4.87 -19.06 2.17
C LEU A 92 4.87 -19.63 0.75
N SER A 93 5.54 -18.93 -0.18
CA SER A 93 5.63 -19.39 -1.56
C SER A 93 6.39 -20.70 -1.68
N PHE A 94 7.48 -20.84 -0.92
CA PHE A 94 8.22 -22.09 -0.83
C PHE A 94 7.37 -23.24 -0.26
N ALA A 95 6.63 -22.99 0.84
CA ALA A 95 5.73 -23.97 1.44
C ALA A 95 4.73 -24.52 0.41
N ARG A 96 4.10 -23.61 -0.33
CA ARG A 96 3.10 -23.97 -1.33
C ARG A 96 3.67 -24.67 -2.55
N SER A 97 4.84 -24.24 -3.05
CA SER A 97 5.53 -24.97 -4.13
C SER A 97 5.84 -26.40 -3.72
N LEU A 98 6.24 -26.66 -2.47
CA LEU A 98 6.46 -28.01 -1.95
C LEU A 98 5.16 -28.81 -1.80
N LYS A 99 4.01 -28.15 -1.51
CA LYS A 99 2.70 -28.83 -1.47
C LYS A 99 2.35 -29.45 -2.81
N ASP A 100 2.53 -28.70 -3.89
CA ASP A 100 2.17 -29.15 -5.24
C ASP A 100 3.00 -30.38 -5.67
N VAL A 101 4.28 -30.44 -5.27
CA VAL A 101 5.16 -31.57 -5.61
C VAL A 101 5.09 -32.75 -4.62
N SER A 102 4.49 -32.58 -3.44
CA SER A 102 4.35 -33.63 -2.41
C SER A 102 3.08 -34.48 -2.54
N LEU A 103 2.23 -34.24 -3.56
CA LEU A 103 0.97 -34.97 -3.74
C LEU A 103 1.13 -36.50 -3.90
N GLY A 104 2.32 -36.97 -4.31
CA GLY A 104 2.63 -38.39 -4.51
C GLY A 104 3.62 -39.00 -3.49
N GLY A 105 4.01 -38.27 -2.45
CA GLY A 105 5.03 -38.71 -1.49
C GLY A 105 5.51 -37.60 -0.58
N GLU A 106 6.82 -37.47 -0.45
CA GLU A 106 7.46 -36.39 0.32
C GLU A 106 8.25 -35.48 -0.61
N ALA A 107 8.25 -34.19 -0.30
CA ALA A 107 9.10 -33.20 -0.96
C ALA A 107 10.08 -32.64 0.08
N ARG A 108 11.38 -32.87 -0.13
CA ARG A 108 12.44 -32.46 0.81
C ARG A 108 12.20 -32.91 2.27
N GLY A 109 11.63 -34.11 2.44
CA GLY A 109 11.35 -34.67 3.76
C GLY A 109 10.11 -34.13 4.47
N PHE A 110 9.24 -33.42 3.74
CA PHE A 110 7.92 -32.96 4.20
C PHE A 110 6.80 -33.61 3.39
N THR A 111 5.79 -34.09 4.10
CA THR A 111 4.53 -34.59 3.54
C THR A 111 3.60 -33.43 3.18
N ASN A 112 2.64 -33.69 2.29
CA ASN A 112 1.63 -32.70 1.92
C ASN A 112 0.82 -32.18 3.14
N LYS A 113 0.54 -33.05 4.12
CA LYS A 113 -0.18 -32.68 5.35
C LYS A 113 0.62 -31.73 6.24
N GLU A 114 1.91 -32.00 6.44
CA GLU A 114 2.78 -31.11 7.23
C GLU A 114 2.87 -29.72 6.59
N LEU A 115 3.00 -29.66 5.26
CA LEU A 115 3.08 -28.39 4.53
C LEU A 115 1.77 -27.60 4.57
N ILE A 116 0.61 -28.28 4.57
CA ILE A 116 -0.70 -27.63 4.78
C ILE A 116 -0.77 -27.01 6.18
N GLU A 117 -0.31 -27.73 7.21
CA GLU A 117 -0.35 -27.22 8.58
C GLU A 117 0.63 -26.05 8.78
N ILE A 118 1.85 -26.14 8.22
CA ILE A 118 2.83 -25.03 8.22
C ILE A 118 2.23 -23.79 7.58
N GLU A 119 1.62 -23.91 6.39
CA GLU A 119 0.99 -22.77 5.71
C GLU A 119 -0.13 -22.16 6.57
N LYS A 120 -0.98 -23.01 7.15
CA LYS A 120 -2.11 -22.58 7.99
C LYS A 120 -1.62 -21.80 9.22
N GLU A 121 -0.59 -22.30 9.90
CA GLU A 121 -0.01 -21.67 11.08
C GLU A 121 0.67 -20.33 10.76
N ILE A 122 1.41 -20.25 9.64
CA ILE A 122 1.97 -18.98 9.16
C ILE A 122 0.84 -17.98 8.89
N CYS A 123 -0.17 -18.35 8.11
CA CYS A 123 -1.28 -17.47 7.74
C CYS A 123 -2.07 -17.01 8.98
N SER A 124 -2.33 -17.91 9.93
CA SER A 124 -3.02 -17.59 11.19
C SER A 124 -2.23 -16.58 12.02
N TYR A 125 -0.91 -16.77 12.14
CA TYR A 125 -0.08 -15.88 12.93
C TYR A 125 0.12 -14.52 12.26
N ILE A 126 0.28 -14.47 10.94
CA ILE A 126 0.26 -13.20 10.18
C ILE A 126 -1.06 -12.49 10.43
N ALA A 127 -2.19 -13.17 10.21
CA ALA A 127 -3.53 -12.59 10.40
C ALA A 127 -3.67 -11.97 11.79
N LYS A 128 -3.20 -12.66 12.83
CA LYS A 128 -3.19 -12.14 14.20
C LYS A 128 -2.35 -10.87 14.37
N LEU A 129 -1.19 -10.78 13.72
CA LEU A 129 -0.30 -9.61 13.81
C LEU A 129 -0.81 -8.40 13.04
N ILE A 130 -1.53 -8.61 11.94
CA ILE A 130 -2.05 -7.52 11.10
C ILE A 130 -3.52 -7.18 11.38
N ASN A 131 -4.20 -7.95 12.22
CA ASN A 131 -5.53 -7.64 12.72
C ASN A 131 -5.42 -6.63 13.88
N VAL A 132 -5.14 -5.38 13.50
CA VAL A 132 -4.96 -4.24 14.40
C VAL A 132 -5.99 -3.17 14.09
N GLU A 133 -6.29 -2.35 15.09
CA GLU A 133 -7.19 -1.20 14.98
C GLU A 133 -6.38 0.10 15.05
N LEU A 134 -6.85 1.14 14.38
CA LEU A 134 -6.28 2.47 14.53
C LEU A 134 -6.35 2.91 16.00
N PRO A 135 -5.31 3.61 16.51
CA PRO A 135 -5.39 4.32 17.79
C PRO A 135 -6.58 5.26 17.85
N LYS A 136 -7.02 5.59 19.08
CA LYS A 136 -8.16 6.51 19.31
C LYS A 136 -7.91 7.94 18.87
N ASP A 137 -6.65 8.35 18.77
CA ASP A 137 -6.26 9.69 18.34
C ASP A 137 -6.35 9.82 16.81
N ILE A 138 -6.45 11.06 16.32
CA ILE A 138 -6.52 11.34 14.88
C ILE A 138 -5.23 10.89 14.20
N THR A 139 -5.33 9.82 13.42
CA THR A 139 -4.24 9.28 12.61
C THR A 139 -4.21 9.86 11.18
N PRO A 140 -3.15 9.63 10.40
CA PRO A 140 -3.12 10.05 8.99
C PRO A 140 -4.22 9.44 8.14
N TYR A 141 -4.73 8.25 8.48
CA TYR A 141 -5.89 7.64 7.84
C TYR A 141 -7.16 8.45 8.07
N HIS A 142 -7.37 8.96 9.30
CA HIS A 142 -8.48 9.85 9.63
C HIS A 142 -8.39 11.18 8.88
N LYS A 143 -7.18 11.76 8.78
CA LYS A 143 -6.95 12.99 8.00
C LYS A 143 -7.24 12.78 6.52
N PHE A 144 -6.81 11.64 5.97
CA PHE A 144 -7.12 11.25 4.60
C PHE A 144 -8.63 11.09 4.38
N ALA A 145 -9.34 10.40 5.28
CA ALA A 145 -10.78 10.21 5.17
C ALA A 145 -11.57 11.53 5.37
N SER A 146 -11.15 12.38 6.30
CA SER A 146 -11.71 13.73 6.49
C SER A 146 -11.56 14.58 5.24
N TRP A 147 -10.38 14.57 4.59
CA TRP A 147 -10.19 15.26 3.31
C TRP A 147 -11.15 14.75 2.22
N ILE A 148 -11.40 13.43 2.15
CA ILE A 148 -12.39 12.86 1.24
C ILE A 148 -13.80 13.38 1.56
N ALA A 149 -14.17 13.45 2.84
CA ALA A 149 -15.48 13.94 3.28
C ALA A 149 -15.72 15.41 2.89
N SER A 150 -14.65 16.21 2.88
CA SER A 150 -14.71 17.66 2.62
C SER A 150 -14.74 18.05 1.15
N ILE A 151 -14.60 17.10 0.22
CA ILE A 151 -14.59 17.40 -1.22
C ILE A 151 -15.76 16.75 -1.96
N ASP A 152 -16.42 17.53 -2.80
CA ASP A 152 -17.44 17.05 -3.73
C ASP A 152 -16.83 16.93 -5.14
N ARG A 153 -16.99 15.78 -5.78
CA ARG A 153 -16.34 15.46 -7.06
C ARG A 153 -17.31 14.82 -8.03
N ASP A 154 -17.20 15.21 -9.30
CA ASP A 154 -17.96 14.60 -10.41
C ASP A 154 -17.60 13.12 -10.64
N LYS A 155 -16.35 12.76 -10.32
CA LYS A 155 -15.81 11.40 -10.37
C LYS A 155 -15.49 10.92 -8.95
N PRO A 156 -15.91 9.69 -8.56
CA PRO A 156 -15.60 9.16 -7.23
C PRO A 156 -14.09 9.04 -7.02
N ILE A 157 -13.66 9.16 -5.78
CA ILE A 157 -12.29 8.84 -5.39
C ILE A 157 -12.16 7.33 -5.35
N GLU A 158 -11.14 6.80 -6.00
CA GLU A 158 -10.81 5.38 -5.93
C GLU A 158 -9.58 5.15 -5.06
N ILE A 159 -9.67 4.21 -4.14
CA ILE A 159 -8.58 3.78 -3.28
C ILE A 159 -8.28 2.33 -3.64
N PHE A 160 -7.10 2.10 -4.17
CA PHE A 160 -6.55 0.77 -4.34
C PHE A 160 -5.64 0.47 -3.15
N THR A 161 -5.62 -0.78 -2.70
CA THR A 161 -4.66 -1.22 -1.68
C THR A 161 -4.27 -2.68 -1.86
N THR A 162 -3.04 -3.00 -1.48
CA THR A 162 -2.54 -4.37 -1.31
C THR A 162 -2.56 -4.82 0.14
N ASN A 163 -3.01 -3.94 1.04
CA ASN A 163 -3.03 -4.20 2.47
C ASN A 163 -4.20 -5.12 2.81
N TYR A 164 -3.94 -6.04 3.74
CA TYR A 164 -4.96 -6.97 4.23
C TYR A 164 -5.72 -6.42 5.43
N ASP A 165 -5.11 -5.52 6.22
CA ASP A 165 -5.69 -4.84 7.38
C ASP A 165 -6.91 -3.97 7.03
N LEU A 166 -7.69 -3.58 8.03
CA LEU A 166 -8.95 -2.85 7.85
C LEU A 166 -8.83 -1.34 8.20
N LEU A 167 -7.61 -0.78 8.18
CA LEU A 167 -7.36 0.56 8.70
C LEU A 167 -8.03 1.66 7.86
N ILE A 168 -8.10 1.48 6.54
CA ILE A 168 -8.77 2.44 5.65
C ILE A 168 -10.29 2.38 5.88
N GLU A 169 -10.85 1.17 5.95
CA GLU A 169 -12.26 0.94 6.24
C GLU A 169 -12.64 1.59 7.57
N GLN A 170 -11.87 1.33 8.63
CA GLN A 170 -12.08 1.91 9.95
C GLN A 170 -12.10 3.45 9.89
N ALA A 171 -11.10 4.07 9.28
CA ALA A 171 -11.04 5.54 9.18
C ALA A 171 -12.20 6.13 8.37
N LEU A 172 -12.62 5.49 7.27
CA LEU A 172 -13.78 5.92 6.48
C LEU A 172 -15.07 5.82 7.30
N GLU A 173 -15.26 4.74 8.07
CA GLU A 173 -16.44 4.54 8.91
C GLU A 173 -16.48 5.52 10.10
N GLU A 174 -15.36 5.73 10.78
CA GLU A 174 -15.26 6.65 11.92
C GLU A 174 -15.43 8.12 11.51
N THR A 175 -15.12 8.47 10.25
CA THR A 175 -15.35 9.81 9.68
C THR A 175 -16.65 9.94 8.88
N TYR A 176 -17.52 8.91 8.91
CA TYR A 176 -18.80 8.87 8.20
C TYR A 176 -18.70 9.02 6.67
N VAL A 177 -17.57 8.64 6.07
CA VAL A 177 -17.40 8.62 4.62
C VAL A 177 -17.98 7.33 4.05
N PRO A 178 -19.03 7.40 3.19
CA PRO A 178 -19.58 6.21 2.58
C PRO A 178 -18.59 5.61 1.57
N TYR A 179 -18.41 4.29 1.62
CA TYR A 179 -17.56 3.58 0.67
C TYR A 179 -18.22 2.32 0.10
N PHE A 180 -17.76 1.94 -1.09
CA PHE A 180 -18.08 0.67 -1.74
C PHE A 180 -16.79 -0.12 -1.93
N ASP A 181 -16.74 -1.34 -1.41
CA ASP A 181 -15.56 -2.22 -1.45
C ASP A 181 -15.72 -3.44 -2.39
N GLY A 182 -16.74 -3.43 -3.25
CA GLY A 182 -17.10 -4.56 -4.09
C GLY A 182 -18.12 -5.52 -3.46
N PHE A 183 -18.45 -5.36 -2.17
CA PHE A 183 -19.43 -6.21 -1.49
C PHE A 183 -20.76 -5.51 -1.30
N VAL A 184 -21.84 -6.29 -1.43
CA VAL A 184 -23.20 -5.86 -1.14
C VAL A 184 -23.86 -6.82 -0.16
N GLY A 185 -24.85 -6.33 0.59
CA GLY A 185 -25.57 -7.10 1.62
C GLY A 185 -24.99 -6.87 3.02
N ALA A 186 -25.84 -6.39 3.94
CA ALA A 186 -25.40 -5.98 5.27
C ALA A 186 -25.13 -7.16 6.24
N ARG A 187 -25.92 -8.24 6.15
CA ARG A 187 -25.82 -9.39 7.07
C ARG A 187 -24.92 -10.50 6.55
N ASN A 188 -25.12 -10.88 5.29
CA ASN A 188 -24.32 -11.89 4.60
C ASN A 188 -23.86 -11.24 3.30
N SER A 189 -22.77 -10.49 3.38
CA SER A 189 -22.26 -9.74 2.25
C SER A 189 -21.77 -10.70 1.15
N PHE A 190 -21.88 -10.33 -0.11
CA PHE A 190 -21.33 -11.10 -1.23
C PHE A 190 -20.71 -10.15 -2.25
N PHE A 191 -19.69 -10.63 -2.95
CA PHE A 191 -19.02 -9.84 -3.97
C PHE A 191 -19.94 -9.65 -5.20
N ASP A 192 -20.26 -8.41 -5.54
CA ASP A 192 -21.11 -8.06 -6.68
C ASP A 192 -20.29 -7.53 -7.85
N LEU A 193 -19.87 -8.45 -8.73
CA LEU A 193 -19.14 -8.10 -9.94
C LEU A 193 -19.93 -7.15 -10.86
N ARG A 194 -21.26 -7.27 -10.90
CA ARG A 194 -22.08 -6.47 -11.82
C ARG A 194 -22.02 -5.00 -11.42
N ALA A 195 -22.08 -4.71 -10.13
CA ALA A 195 -21.98 -3.33 -9.62
C ALA A 195 -20.66 -2.65 -10.02
N ILE A 196 -19.56 -3.42 -10.07
CA ILE A 196 -18.24 -2.95 -10.52
C ILE A 196 -18.26 -2.66 -12.02
N GLU A 197 -18.70 -3.62 -12.83
CA GLU A 197 -18.71 -3.50 -14.30
C GLU A 197 -19.68 -2.44 -14.81
N SER A 198 -20.85 -2.30 -14.18
CA SER A 198 -21.89 -1.36 -14.60
C SER A 198 -21.75 0.05 -14.01
N ASN A 199 -20.75 0.27 -13.14
CA ASN A 199 -20.50 1.52 -12.41
C ASN A 199 -21.78 2.16 -11.85
N SER A 200 -22.69 1.34 -11.32
CA SER A 200 -24.03 1.76 -10.87
C SER A 200 -24.06 2.26 -9.42
N ILE A 201 -22.88 2.57 -8.87
CA ILE A 201 -22.70 2.95 -7.47
C ILE A 201 -22.79 4.49 -7.38
N PRO A 202 -23.40 5.07 -6.33
CA PRO A 202 -23.46 6.51 -6.16
C PRO A 202 -22.08 7.18 -6.25
N LYS A 203 -22.00 8.31 -6.95
CA LYS A 203 -20.73 9.02 -7.21
C LYS A 203 -20.05 9.55 -5.94
N HIS A 204 -20.84 9.93 -4.94
CA HIS A 204 -20.35 10.43 -3.65
C HIS A 204 -19.81 9.32 -2.74
N TRP A 205 -19.96 8.04 -3.11
CA TRP A 205 -19.32 6.97 -2.37
C TRP A 205 -17.87 6.85 -2.84
N THR A 206 -16.96 6.67 -1.90
CA THR A 206 -15.58 6.30 -2.20
C THR A 206 -15.55 4.87 -2.73
N ARG A 207 -14.64 4.54 -3.65
CA ARG A 207 -14.43 3.16 -4.11
C ARG A 207 -13.19 2.61 -3.43
N LEU A 208 -13.28 1.48 -2.74
CA LEU A 208 -12.15 0.80 -2.10
C LEU A 208 -11.91 -0.55 -2.75
N TRP A 209 -10.69 -0.81 -3.22
CA TRP A 209 -10.35 -2.00 -3.98
C TRP A 209 -9.13 -2.70 -3.36
N LYS A 210 -9.38 -3.81 -2.66
CA LYS A 210 -8.34 -4.60 -2.01
C LYS A 210 -7.81 -5.68 -2.94
N ILE A 211 -6.78 -5.32 -3.71
CA ILE A 211 -6.25 -6.11 -4.84
C ILE A 211 -5.75 -7.48 -4.39
N HIS A 212 -5.16 -7.57 -3.19
CA HIS A 212 -4.65 -8.84 -2.64
C HIS A 212 -5.62 -9.56 -1.71
N GLY A 213 -6.82 -9.02 -1.51
CA GLY A 213 -7.79 -9.52 -0.55
C GLY A 213 -7.73 -8.79 0.77
N SER A 214 -8.39 -9.37 1.78
CA SER A 214 -8.60 -8.74 3.07
C SER A 214 -8.73 -9.78 4.17
N LEU A 215 -8.36 -9.41 5.40
CA LEU A 215 -8.52 -10.26 6.58
C LEU A 215 -9.96 -10.72 6.81
N ASN A 216 -10.93 -9.85 6.50
CA ASN A 216 -12.34 -10.14 6.68
C ASN A 216 -12.97 -10.89 5.49
N TRP A 217 -12.21 -11.27 4.46
CA TRP A 217 -12.75 -12.06 3.34
C TRP A 217 -12.65 -13.55 3.60
N TYR A 218 -13.76 -14.25 3.34
CA TYR A 218 -13.82 -15.71 3.43
C TYR A 218 -14.59 -16.28 2.24
N GLN A 219 -14.25 -17.50 1.84
CA GLN A 219 -14.95 -18.21 0.79
C GLN A 219 -15.97 -19.16 1.43
N SER A 220 -17.24 -19.01 1.05
CA SER A 220 -18.29 -19.98 1.42
C SER A 220 -18.95 -20.51 0.16
N LYS A 221 -18.92 -21.83 -0.01
CA LYS A 221 -19.41 -22.51 -1.23
C LYS A 221 -18.65 -21.99 -2.47
N ASN A 222 -19.32 -21.20 -3.31
CA ASN A 222 -18.80 -20.64 -4.57
C ASN A 222 -18.79 -19.11 -4.60
N ALA A 223 -19.02 -18.44 -3.46
CA ALA A 223 -19.01 -17.00 -3.36
C ALA A 223 -17.98 -16.52 -2.33
N VAL A 224 -17.41 -15.36 -2.59
CA VAL A 224 -16.58 -14.64 -1.62
C VAL A 224 -17.47 -13.71 -0.83
N HIS A 225 -17.31 -13.76 0.48
CA HIS A 225 -18.07 -13.01 1.46
C HIS A 225 -17.12 -12.16 2.32
N ARG A 226 -17.63 -11.03 2.82
CA ARG A 226 -16.96 -10.16 3.78
C ARG A 226 -17.63 -10.33 5.15
N SER A 227 -16.85 -10.76 6.14
CA SER A 227 -17.30 -10.90 7.53
C SER A 227 -17.49 -9.52 8.16
N THR A 228 -18.52 -9.39 9.00
CA THR A 228 -18.77 -8.21 9.84
C THR A 228 -18.62 -8.62 11.31
N GLY A 229 -17.70 -8.00 12.04
CA GLY A 229 -17.54 -8.19 13.50
C GLY A 229 -16.71 -9.42 13.95
N SER A 230 -16.96 -9.87 15.18
CA SER A 230 -16.18 -10.86 15.95
C SER A 230 -16.19 -12.30 15.40
N ASN A 231 -16.89 -12.58 14.31
CA ASN A 231 -16.88 -13.88 13.61
C ASN A 231 -15.65 -14.08 12.72
N ILE A 232 -14.66 -13.18 12.76
CA ILE A 232 -13.33 -13.38 12.15
C ILE A 232 -12.67 -14.65 12.74
N GLN A 233 -12.98 -15.02 13.97
CA GLN A 233 -12.32 -16.14 14.66
C GLN A 233 -12.88 -17.54 14.34
N ASP A 234 -14.05 -17.66 13.71
CA ASP A 234 -14.81 -18.93 13.62
C ASP A 234 -15.02 -19.44 12.18
N GLN A 235 -14.33 -18.87 11.20
CA GLN A 235 -14.49 -19.25 9.78
C GLN A 235 -13.15 -19.71 9.20
N GLU A 236 -13.03 -21.03 9.00
CA GLU A 236 -11.92 -21.69 8.32
C GLU A 236 -11.68 -21.11 6.91
N SER A 237 -10.77 -20.14 6.78
CA SER A 237 -10.13 -19.62 5.55
C SER A 237 -10.19 -18.09 5.44
N HIS A 238 -9.33 -17.39 6.18
CA HIS A 238 -8.92 -16.04 5.74
C HIS A 238 -8.26 -16.16 4.35
N LEU A 239 -8.76 -15.42 3.36
CA LEU A 239 -8.19 -15.37 2.02
C LEU A 239 -6.97 -14.43 2.02
N ILE A 240 -5.87 -14.85 2.68
CA ILE A 240 -4.57 -14.15 2.64
C ILE A 240 -3.69 -14.87 1.61
N TYR A 241 -3.49 -14.23 0.45
CA TYR A 241 -2.68 -14.80 -0.62
C TYR A 241 -1.44 -13.94 -0.92
N PRO A 242 -0.24 -14.37 -0.49
CA PRO A 242 1.01 -13.71 -0.82
C PRO A 242 1.37 -13.68 -2.29
N SER A 243 2.32 -12.80 -2.57
CA SER A 243 2.75 -12.23 -3.84
C SER A 243 3.36 -13.15 -4.91
N HIS A 244 3.52 -14.46 -4.70
CA HIS A 244 4.31 -15.32 -5.62
C HIS A 244 3.58 -16.54 -6.21
N LEU A 245 2.30 -16.77 -5.88
CA LEU A 245 1.39 -17.64 -6.66
C LEU A 245 0.47 -16.84 -7.60
N LYS A 246 0.91 -15.64 -7.94
CA LYS A 246 0.21 -14.66 -8.77
C LYS A 246 -0.10 -15.08 -10.20
N TYR A 247 0.22 -16.30 -10.64
CA TYR A 247 -0.08 -16.69 -12.02
C TYR A 247 -1.46 -17.37 -12.18
N ASP A 248 -1.74 -18.41 -11.39
CA ASP A 248 -3.00 -19.18 -11.57
C ASP A 248 -4.14 -18.71 -10.66
N GLN A 249 -3.83 -18.06 -9.53
CA GLN A 249 -4.86 -17.63 -8.56
C GLN A 249 -5.27 -16.16 -8.71
N SER A 250 -4.43 -15.28 -9.25
CA SER A 250 -4.81 -13.91 -9.65
C SER A 250 -5.89 -13.91 -10.74
N ARG A 251 -6.01 -15.03 -11.47
CA ARG A 251 -7.04 -15.31 -12.48
C ARG A 251 -8.37 -15.78 -11.87
N LYS A 252 -8.46 -15.93 -10.55
CA LYS A 252 -9.72 -16.23 -9.87
C LYS A 252 -10.45 -14.92 -9.55
N MET A 253 -11.77 -14.96 -9.68
CA MET A 253 -12.63 -13.93 -9.14
C MET A 253 -12.54 -13.94 -7.60
N PRO A 254 -12.56 -12.77 -6.92
CA PRO A 254 -12.76 -11.42 -7.44
C PRO A 254 -11.50 -10.70 -7.96
N TYR A 255 -10.31 -11.24 -7.71
CA TYR A 255 -9.02 -10.56 -7.89
C TYR A 255 -8.77 -10.09 -9.33
N LEU A 256 -9.11 -10.92 -10.31
CA LEU A 256 -8.97 -10.56 -11.72
C LEU A 256 -9.74 -9.27 -12.04
N ALA A 257 -10.98 -9.17 -11.57
CA ALA A 257 -11.80 -7.98 -11.78
C ALA A 257 -11.22 -6.73 -11.11
N LEU A 258 -10.57 -6.88 -9.94
CA LEU A 258 -9.95 -5.76 -9.23
C LEU A 258 -8.69 -5.24 -9.94
N ILE A 259 -7.85 -6.14 -10.48
CA ILE A 259 -6.67 -5.75 -11.27
C ILE A 259 -7.09 -5.15 -12.62
N ASP A 260 -8.12 -5.70 -13.26
CA ASP A 260 -8.71 -5.13 -14.46
C ASP A 260 -9.29 -3.74 -14.18
N HIS A 261 -9.94 -3.56 -13.03
CA HIS A 261 -10.44 -2.26 -12.58
C HIS A 261 -9.31 -1.25 -12.34
N LEU A 262 -8.22 -1.65 -11.66
CA LEU A 262 -7.02 -0.81 -11.52
C LEU A 262 -6.49 -0.36 -12.88
N THR A 263 -6.35 -1.30 -13.83
CA THR A 263 -5.88 -1.00 -15.18
C THR A 263 -6.82 -0.03 -15.90
N ASN A 264 -8.13 -0.24 -15.78
CA ASN A 264 -9.14 0.60 -16.43
C ASN A 264 -9.25 1.99 -15.80
N SER A 265 -9.05 2.13 -14.49
CA SER A 265 -9.06 3.43 -13.79
C SER A 265 -8.00 4.40 -14.34
N ILE A 266 -6.85 3.86 -14.77
CA ILE A 266 -5.74 4.63 -15.36
C ILE A 266 -5.91 4.77 -16.87
N LYS A 267 -6.41 3.73 -17.55
CA LYS A 267 -6.47 3.64 -19.01
C LYS A 267 -7.63 4.43 -19.63
N SER A 268 -8.80 4.45 -18.99
CA SER A 268 -10.07 4.87 -19.62
C SER A 268 -10.14 6.37 -19.95
N GLU A 269 -9.69 7.22 -19.03
CA GLU A 269 -9.71 8.68 -19.14
C GLU A 269 -8.39 9.24 -18.58
N PRO A 270 -8.00 10.50 -18.89
CA PRO A 270 -6.81 11.13 -18.32
C PRO A 270 -6.89 11.20 -16.79
N ALA A 271 -6.27 10.22 -16.13
CA ALA A 271 -6.38 9.98 -14.69
C ALA A 271 -5.11 10.39 -13.95
N ILE A 272 -5.26 10.72 -12.68
CA ILE A 272 -4.14 10.94 -11.76
C ILE A 272 -4.20 9.84 -10.71
N GLN A 273 -3.11 9.09 -10.57
CA GLN A 273 -2.95 8.12 -9.51
C GLN A 273 -1.81 8.55 -8.59
N ILE A 274 -2.08 8.61 -7.29
CA ILE A 274 -1.10 8.95 -6.26
C ILE A 274 -0.79 7.68 -5.47
N THR A 275 0.46 7.25 -5.41
CA THR A 275 0.85 6.09 -4.60
C THR A 275 1.55 6.55 -3.32
N SER A 276 1.24 5.89 -2.20
CA SER A 276 1.89 6.12 -0.91
C SER A 276 2.20 4.77 -0.25
N GLY A 277 3.38 4.66 0.34
CA GLY A 277 3.82 3.41 1.00
C GLY A 277 4.07 2.23 0.05
N TYR A 278 4.17 2.45 -1.28
CA TYR A 278 4.38 1.41 -2.29
C TYR A 278 5.83 1.39 -2.80
N SER A 279 6.51 0.26 -2.64
CA SER A 279 7.94 0.12 -2.97
C SER A 279 8.24 -0.28 -4.41
N PHE A 280 7.22 -0.58 -5.23
CA PHE A 280 7.37 -1.14 -6.58
C PHE A 280 8.03 -2.53 -6.62
N ASN A 281 8.04 -3.27 -5.52
CA ASN A 281 8.53 -4.65 -5.51
C ASN A 281 7.55 -5.66 -6.15
N ASP A 282 6.30 -5.24 -6.39
CA ASP A 282 5.26 -6.08 -6.98
C ASP A 282 5.22 -5.97 -8.51
N GLU A 283 5.80 -6.95 -9.20
CA GLU A 283 5.90 -6.96 -10.66
C GLU A 283 4.55 -6.97 -11.39
N HIS A 284 3.56 -7.69 -10.87
CA HIS A 284 2.27 -7.82 -11.55
C HIS A 284 1.48 -6.51 -11.49
N ILE A 285 1.50 -5.83 -10.35
CA ILE A 285 0.87 -4.52 -10.20
C ILE A 285 1.62 -3.47 -11.03
N ASN A 286 2.95 -3.51 -11.02
CA ASN A 286 3.77 -2.65 -11.87
C ASN A 286 3.41 -2.82 -13.34
N ASP A 287 3.28 -4.06 -13.82
CA ASP A 287 2.91 -4.35 -15.20
C ASP A 287 1.51 -3.85 -15.54
N ALA A 288 0.52 -4.01 -14.65
CA ALA A 288 -0.83 -3.48 -14.82
C ALA A 288 -0.81 -1.96 -14.99
N ILE A 289 -0.17 -1.23 -14.06
CA ILE A 289 -0.01 0.23 -14.09
C ILE A 289 0.74 0.65 -15.37
N LEU A 290 1.87 -0.01 -15.67
CA LEU A 290 2.69 0.33 -16.82
C LEU A 290 1.97 0.12 -18.13
N ASN A 291 1.20 -0.95 -18.27
CA ASN A 291 0.42 -1.22 -19.48
C ASN A 291 -0.74 -0.24 -19.63
N ALA A 292 -1.40 0.14 -18.52
CA ALA A 292 -2.43 1.18 -18.54
C ALA A 292 -1.88 2.54 -19.00
N LEU A 293 -0.75 2.98 -18.44
CA LEU A 293 -0.05 4.21 -18.85
C LEU A 293 0.49 4.15 -20.28
N LYS A 294 0.68 2.96 -20.84
CA LYS A 294 1.11 2.73 -22.24
C LYS A 294 -0.07 3.01 -23.18
N ALA A 295 -1.25 2.56 -22.78
CA ALA A 295 -2.48 2.76 -23.51
C ALA A 295 -3.00 4.21 -23.40
N ASN A 296 -2.78 4.87 -22.25
CA ASN A 296 -3.15 6.27 -22.05
C ASN A 296 -1.95 7.11 -21.57
N PRO A 297 -1.22 7.77 -22.50
CA PRO A 297 -0.07 8.62 -22.17
C PRO A 297 -0.41 9.90 -21.39
N THR A 298 -1.70 10.28 -21.32
CA THR A 298 -2.14 11.51 -20.62
C THR A 298 -2.40 11.27 -19.14
N SER A 299 -2.56 10.02 -18.73
CA SER A 299 -2.65 9.64 -17.32
C SER A 299 -1.28 9.70 -16.66
N ILE A 300 -1.23 10.10 -15.39
CA ILE A 300 -0.01 10.32 -14.62
C ILE A 300 -0.07 9.51 -13.33
N VAL A 301 1.03 8.85 -12.98
CA VAL A 301 1.25 8.28 -11.64
C VAL A 301 2.26 9.15 -10.90
N ILE A 302 1.93 9.59 -9.70
CA ILE A 302 2.82 10.28 -8.77
C ILE A 302 3.08 9.33 -7.60
N ALA A 303 4.31 8.84 -7.48
CA ALA A 303 4.71 7.95 -6.41
C ALA A 303 5.42 8.71 -5.30
N LEU A 304 4.80 8.74 -4.12
CA LEU A 304 5.34 9.35 -2.91
C LEU A 304 6.13 8.29 -2.14
N LEU A 305 7.46 8.40 -2.16
CA LEU A 305 8.38 7.39 -1.64
C LEU A 305 8.90 7.78 -0.25
N PHE A 306 8.83 6.84 0.70
CA PHE A 306 9.33 7.05 2.06
C PHE A 306 10.84 6.81 2.14
N GLY A 307 11.63 7.89 2.26
CA GLY A 307 13.09 7.78 2.33
C GLY A 307 13.79 8.32 1.09
N LYS A 308 15.00 7.82 0.81
CA LYS A 308 15.83 8.33 -0.28
C LYS A 308 15.50 7.62 -1.58
N LEU A 309 15.68 8.29 -2.71
CA LEU A 309 15.44 7.68 -4.02
C LEU A 309 16.32 6.43 -4.25
N SER A 310 17.52 6.41 -3.67
CA SER A 310 18.45 5.26 -3.74
C SER A 310 17.89 3.96 -3.15
N ASP A 311 16.92 4.06 -2.25
CA ASP A 311 16.31 2.90 -1.59
C ASP A 311 15.31 2.18 -2.50
N TYR A 312 15.00 2.76 -3.66
CA TYR A 312 13.99 2.28 -4.62
C TYR A 312 14.56 2.07 -6.04
N PRO A 313 15.58 1.19 -6.22
CA PRO A 313 16.25 1.02 -7.51
C PRO A 313 15.30 0.54 -8.62
N ARG A 314 14.32 -0.32 -8.27
CA ARG A 314 13.32 -0.83 -9.22
C ARG A 314 12.36 0.27 -9.69
N ALA A 315 11.90 1.12 -8.76
CA ALA A 315 11.07 2.27 -9.12
C ALA A 315 11.85 3.24 -10.03
N GLU A 316 13.12 3.52 -9.69
CA GLU A 316 14.00 4.40 -10.48
C GLU A 316 14.17 3.89 -11.92
N GLU A 317 14.37 2.59 -12.13
CA GLU A 317 14.44 1.99 -13.48
C GLU A 317 13.14 2.23 -14.26
N ILE A 318 11.99 2.01 -13.62
CA ILE A 318 10.67 2.18 -14.22
C ILE A 318 10.45 3.64 -14.65
N ALA A 319 10.68 4.61 -13.76
CA ALA A 319 10.42 6.02 -14.03
C ALA A 319 11.38 6.63 -15.06
N LYS A 320 12.63 6.14 -15.15
CA LYS A 320 13.58 6.55 -16.21
C LYS A 320 13.11 6.15 -17.62
N ARG A 321 12.31 5.08 -17.73
CA ARG A 321 11.74 4.61 -19.01
C ARG A 321 10.35 5.17 -19.28
N ARG A 322 9.75 5.87 -18.32
CA ARG A 322 8.33 6.23 -18.37
C ARG A 322 8.06 7.68 -17.94
N PRO A 323 7.79 8.60 -18.88
CA PRO A 323 7.67 10.03 -18.55
C PRO A 323 6.44 10.39 -17.71
N ASN A 324 5.39 9.57 -17.76
CA ASN A 324 4.16 9.75 -17.00
C ASN A 324 4.14 9.01 -15.65
N ILE A 325 5.31 8.54 -15.19
CA ILE A 325 5.53 8.15 -13.79
C ILE A 325 6.49 9.16 -13.19
N SER A 326 6.04 9.85 -12.14
CA SER A 326 6.89 10.73 -11.34
C SER A 326 7.18 10.08 -10.00
N LEU A 327 8.45 10.02 -9.61
CA LEU A 327 8.86 9.55 -8.28
C LEU A 327 9.28 10.75 -7.45
N TRP A 328 8.67 10.91 -6.28
CA TRP A 328 9.02 11.95 -5.31
C TRP A 328 9.53 11.25 -4.06
N ALA A 329 10.85 11.21 -3.89
CA ALA A 329 11.51 10.77 -2.67
C ALA A 329 11.91 11.98 -1.83
N PHE A 330 12.46 11.74 -0.64
CA PHE A 330 12.84 12.83 0.26
C PHE A 330 13.91 13.72 -0.33
N ASP A 331 14.97 13.15 -0.89
CA ASP A 331 16.16 13.88 -1.36
C ASP A 331 16.14 14.24 -2.85
N GLU A 332 15.53 13.38 -3.67
CA GLU A 332 15.53 13.48 -5.12
C GLU A 332 14.17 13.13 -5.73
N ALA A 333 13.98 13.54 -6.98
CA ALA A 333 12.82 13.21 -7.77
C ALA A 333 13.20 12.70 -9.17
N ILE A 334 12.33 11.89 -9.76
CA ILE A 334 12.35 11.59 -11.19
C ILE A 334 11.05 12.13 -11.77
N ILE A 335 11.15 13.16 -12.63
CA ILE A 335 9.98 13.79 -13.26
C ILE A 335 10.24 13.88 -14.75
N GLY A 336 9.32 13.35 -15.56
CA GLY A 336 9.47 13.30 -17.01
C GLY A 336 10.76 12.60 -17.43
N THR A 337 11.05 11.45 -16.80
CA THR A 337 12.28 10.63 -16.92
C THR A 337 13.60 11.29 -16.46
N LYS A 338 13.57 12.53 -15.98
CA LYS A 338 14.77 13.24 -15.53
C LYS A 338 14.92 13.14 -14.02
N LYS A 339 15.98 12.48 -13.58
CA LYS A 339 16.42 12.49 -12.18
C LYS A 339 16.96 13.87 -11.80
N GLY A 340 16.60 14.38 -10.62
CA GLY A 340 17.13 15.64 -10.12
C GLY A 340 16.89 15.84 -8.62
N LYS A 341 17.73 16.65 -7.99
CA LYS A 341 17.56 17.04 -6.58
C LYS A 341 16.47 18.10 -6.44
N TRP A 342 15.88 18.19 -5.25
CA TRP A 342 14.99 19.28 -4.93
C TRP A 342 15.76 20.59 -4.77
N GLU A 343 15.34 21.62 -5.50
CA GLU A 343 15.89 22.97 -5.43
C GLU A 343 14.75 23.96 -5.73
N PRO A 344 14.24 24.67 -4.72
CA PRO A 344 13.27 25.74 -4.92
C PRO A 344 13.88 26.85 -5.79
N ILE A 345 13.14 27.31 -6.80
CA ILE A 345 13.65 28.31 -7.76
C ILE A 345 13.70 29.72 -7.13
N ASP A 346 12.81 30.02 -6.18
CA ASP A 346 12.67 31.31 -5.51
C ASP A 346 12.54 31.14 -3.98
N ASN A 347 12.67 32.25 -3.24
CA ASN A 347 12.17 32.34 -1.87
C ASN A 347 10.64 32.23 -1.93
N PHE A 348 10.11 31.04 -1.69
CA PHE A 348 8.68 30.80 -1.59
C PHE A 348 8.13 31.31 -0.26
N GLU A 349 6.87 31.75 -0.26
CA GLU A 349 6.19 32.19 0.95
C GLU A 349 5.84 30.98 1.82
N LYS A 350 5.67 31.18 3.14
CA LYS A 350 5.33 30.05 4.03
C LYS A 350 4.00 29.43 3.66
N GLU A 351 3.05 30.25 3.19
CA GLU A 351 1.73 29.82 2.73
C GLU A 351 1.81 28.88 1.52
N ASP A 352 2.88 28.95 0.72
CA ASP A 352 3.07 28.07 -0.43
C ASP A 352 3.51 26.65 -0.02
N ASN A 353 4.04 26.47 1.20
CA ASN A 353 4.55 25.21 1.72
C ASN A 353 3.56 24.57 2.70
N ILE A 354 2.43 24.13 2.16
CA ILE A 354 1.35 23.45 2.88
C ILE A 354 1.92 22.29 3.71
N ALA A 355 1.53 22.21 4.99
CA ALA A 355 1.97 21.23 5.98
C ALA A 355 3.49 21.11 6.19
N GLU A 356 4.23 22.17 5.84
CA GLU A 356 5.70 22.25 5.93
C GLU A 356 6.39 21.05 5.27
N VAL A 357 5.82 20.56 4.16
CA VAL A 357 6.31 19.34 3.48
C VAL A 357 7.65 19.55 2.80
N VAL A 358 8.00 20.79 2.44
CA VAL A 358 9.33 21.16 1.93
C VAL A 358 10.21 21.60 3.10
N GLN A 359 11.28 20.88 3.36
CA GLN A 359 12.17 21.09 4.50
C GLN A 359 13.57 21.48 4.04
N ARG A 360 14.13 22.53 4.64
CA ARG A 360 15.53 22.93 4.45
C ARG A 360 16.41 22.18 5.43
N ILE A 361 17.44 21.51 4.93
CA ILE A 361 18.42 20.76 5.71
C ILE A 361 19.77 21.46 5.59
N GLU A 362 20.36 21.79 6.73
CA GLU A 362 21.74 22.27 6.83
C GLU A 362 22.63 21.14 7.35
N THR A 363 23.62 20.72 6.55
CA THR A 363 24.66 19.79 6.98
C THR A 363 26.02 20.47 6.94
N ILE A 364 26.88 20.19 7.91
CA ILE A 364 28.27 20.66 7.92
C ILE A 364 29.00 19.97 6.76
N ASP A 365 29.78 20.72 6.00
CA ASP A 365 30.59 20.17 4.92
C ASP A 365 31.65 19.23 5.50
N PRO A 366 31.70 17.95 5.08
CA PRO A 366 32.70 17.00 5.57
C PRO A 366 34.15 17.42 5.25
N GLU A 367 34.36 18.26 4.23
CA GLU A 367 35.68 18.72 3.81
C GLU A 367 36.05 20.08 4.43
N ASP A 368 35.09 20.80 4.99
CA ASP A 368 35.27 22.12 5.59
C ASP A 368 34.23 22.38 6.71
N GLU A 369 34.65 22.17 7.96
CA GLU A 369 33.77 22.29 9.14
C GLU A 369 33.16 23.69 9.33
N GLU A 370 33.67 24.73 8.66
CA GLU A 370 33.11 26.09 8.69
C GLU A 370 32.02 26.31 7.62
N ASN A 371 31.92 25.42 6.63
CA ASN A 371 30.96 25.52 5.54
C ASN A 371 29.70 24.68 5.79
N LYS A 372 28.54 25.23 5.42
CA LYS A 372 27.24 24.56 5.50
C LYS A 372 26.71 24.25 4.11
N ILE A 373 26.44 22.97 3.87
CA ILE A 373 25.74 22.50 2.68
C ILE A 373 24.23 22.59 2.95
N ILE A 374 23.54 23.35 2.11
CA ILE A 374 22.08 23.45 2.12
C ILE A 374 21.53 22.42 1.14
N SER A 375 20.64 21.57 1.63
CA SER A 375 19.83 20.68 0.79
C SER A 375 18.36 20.83 1.14
N TRP A 376 17.50 20.40 0.23
CA TRP A 376 16.06 20.48 0.38
C TRP A 376 15.45 19.10 0.30
N ASN A 377 14.52 18.82 1.20
CA ASN A 377 13.76 17.58 1.18
C ASN A 377 12.26 17.83 0.97
N LEU A 378 11.60 16.90 0.28
CA LEU A 378 10.13 16.85 0.18
C LEU A 378 9.60 15.65 0.96
N LYS A 379 8.80 15.91 2.01
CA LYS A 379 8.33 14.90 2.97
C LYS A 379 6.98 14.26 2.64
N LEU A 380 6.38 14.53 1.48
CA LEU A 380 5.11 13.92 1.08
C LEU A 380 5.15 12.38 0.96
N GLY A 381 6.33 11.76 0.86
CA GLY A 381 6.50 10.31 0.96
C GLY A 381 6.18 9.71 2.33
N ASP A 382 6.17 10.53 3.37
CA ASP A 382 5.69 10.17 4.70
C ASP A 382 4.16 10.28 4.74
N PHE A 383 3.49 9.17 5.03
CA PHE A 383 2.03 9.11 5.06
C PHE A 383 1.46 10.04 6.14
N ALA A 384 2.18 10.27 7.24
CA ALA A 384 1.78 11.26 8.25
C ALA A 384 1.76 12.67 7.67
N LYS A 385 2.82 13.05 6.95
CA LYS A 385 2.91 14.35 6.28
C LYS A 385 1.94 14.49 5.11
N LEU A 386 1.63 13.42 4.41
CA LEU A 386 0.55 13.42 3.42
C LEU A 386 -0.81 13.67 4.09
N GLY A 387 -1.07 13.05 5.25
CA GLY A 387 -2.27 13.28 6.04
C GLY A 387 -2.40 14.75 6.46
N ASP A 388 -1.34 15.32 7.04
CA ASP A 388 -1.27 16.76 7.40
C ASP A 388 -1.56 17.65 6.19
N TYR A 389 -0.90 17.36 5.06
CA TYR A 389 -1.06 18.10 3.81
C TYR A 389 -2.50 18.11 3.30
N LEU A 390 -3.16 16.94 3.30
CA LEU A 390 -4.54 16.81 2.84
C LEU A 390 -5.53 17.51 3.78
N GLN A 391 -5.28 17.46 5.10
CA GLN A 391 -6.09 18.16 6.08
C GLN A 391 -5.99 19.68 5.91
N GLU A 392 -4.78 20.22 5.72
CA GLU A 392 -4.60 21.66 5.50
C GLU A 392 -5.24 22.16 4.20
N LEU A 393 -5.37 21.32 3.15
CA LEU A 393 -6.03 21.71 1.91
C LEU A 393 -7.51 22.04 2.07
N VAL A 394 -8.19 21.44 3.04
CA VAL A 394 -9.62 21.66 3.31
C VAL A 394 -9.86 22.60 4.49
N GLY A 395 -8.78 23.10 5.10
CA GLY A 395 -8.78 23.88 6.33
C GLY A 395 -8.76 22.97 7.56
N SER A 396 -8.05 23.39 8.60
CA SER A 396 -8.16 22.77 9.91
C SER A 396 -9.58 22.99 10.44
N GLU A 397 -10.28 21.92 10.83
CA GLU A 397 -11.36 22.07 11.81
C GLU A 397 -10.72 22.80 13.01
N ASN A 398 -11.14 24.03 13.27
CA ASN A 398 -10.79 24.67 14.52
C ASN A 398 -11.32 23.74 15.62
N GLU A 399 -10.43 23.25 16.47
CA GLU A 399 -10.77 22.65 17.76
C GLU A 399 -11.45 23.71 18.63
N ASP A 400 -12.68 24.06 18.29
CA ASP A 400 -13.59 24.86 19.09
C ASP A 400 -14.98 24.21 18.96
N ASN A 401 -15.21 23.16 19.77
CA ASN A 401 -16.44 22.98 20.55
C ASN A 401 -16.32 21.83 21.55
#